data_AF-A0A9W6ILR9-F1
#
_entry.id   AF-A0A9W6ILR9-F1
#
_cell.length_a   1.000
_cell.length_b   1.000
_cell.length_c   1.000
_cell.angle_alpha   90.00
_cell.angle_beta   90.00
_cell.angle_gamma   90.00
#
_symmetry.space_group_name_H-M   'P 1'
#
loop_
_entity.id
_entity.type
_entity.pdbx_description
1 polymer ?
#
loop_
_entity_poly.entity_id
_entity_poly.type
_entity_poly.pdbx_seq_one_letter_code
_entity_poly.pdbx_strand_id
1 'polypeptide(L)'
;MAFKADAAKIKRWREERHWSQEHLAELAGIGLRTVQRIENGEQASRDSLTALAAAFQVDALALCVDPEEEAARTIRTKNARVTAGLRLSLWIHLASYVLGMIIFTGINIGTGTSVMLWASIWWTVGAAAHIATTVIVELATRYQNQHAAG
;
A
#
# COMPACT_ATOMS: atom_id res chain seq x y z
N MET A 1 -1.85 -2.16 25.94
CA MET A 1 -2.28 -1.75 24.59
C MET A 1 -2.37 -0.23 24.50
N ALA A 2 -1.58 0.36 23.62
CA ALA A 2 -1.75 1.76 23.22
C ALA A 2 -2.82 1.77 22.12
N PHE A 3 -3.94 2.45 22.38
CA PHE A 3 -5.01 2.58 21.40
C PHE A 3 -4.71 3.80 20.53
N LYS A 4 -4.62 3.60 19.22
CA LYS A 4 -4.37 4.67 18.26
C LYS A 4 -5.71 5.26 17.83
N ALA A 5 -5.91 6.55 18.07
CA ALA A 5 -7.11 7.26 17.65
C ALA A 5 -7.24 7.29 16.12
N ASP A 6 -8.42 7.01 15.60
CA ASP A 6 -8.77 7.22 14.20
C ASP A 6 -9.22 8.68 14.00
N ALA A 7 -8.23 9.56 13.82
CA ALA A 7 -8.42 10.99 13.65
C ALA A 7 -9.40 11.34 12.52
N ALA A 8 -9.31 10.61 11.40
CA ALA A 8 -10.17 10.82 10.24
C ALA A 8 -11.62 10.45 10.55
N LYS A 9 -11.85 9.34 11.25
CA LYS A 9 -13.18 8.94 11.70
C LYS A 9 -13.77 9.94 12.69
N ILE A 10 -12.99 10.38 13.69
CA ILE A 10 -13.42 11.38 14.68
C ILE A 10 -13.86 12.68 13.99
N LYS A 11 -13.02 13.21 13.09
CA LYS A 11 -13.32 14.42 12.33
C LYS A 11 -14.57 14.26 11.47
N ARG A 12 -14.68 13.14 10.74
CA ARG A 12 -15.84 12.83 9.89
C ARG A 12 -17.13 12.78 10.71
N TRP A 13 -17.14 12.07 11.85
CA TRP A 13 -18.33 11.95 12.70
C TRP A 13 -18.74 13.27 13.34
N ARG A 14 -17.78 14.14 13.65
CA ARG A 14 -18.04 15.51 14.09
C ARG A 14 -18.76 16.30 12.98
N GLU A 15 -18.24 16.23 11.75
CA GLU A 15 -18.80 16.94 10.59
C GLU A 15 -20.18 16.40 10.19
N GLU A 16 -20.39 15.09 10.23
CA GLU A 16 -21.70 14.43 9.99
C GLU A 16 -22.76 14.85 11.02
N ARG A 17 -22.36 15.23 12.23
CA ARG A 17 -23.24 15.76 13.29
C ARG A 17 -23.36 17.29 13.27
N HIS A 18 -22.73 17.96 12.30
CA HIS A 18 -22.68 19.42 12.20
C HIS A 18 -22.07 20.11 13.42
N TRP A 19 -21.13 19.46 14.10
CA TRP A 19 -20.46 20.01 15.27
C TRP A 19 -19.20 20.79 14.88
N SER A 20 -18.98 21.97 15.48
CA SER A 20 -17.67 22.63 15.44
C SER A 20 -16.68 21.89 16.37
N GLN A 21 -15.39 22.17 16.22
CA GLN A 21 -14.38 21.59 17.13
C GLN A 21 -14.61 22.06 18.56
N GLU A 22 -15.04 23.31 18.73
CA GLU A 22 -15.41 23.91 20.03
C GLU A 22 -16.61 23.18 20.63
N HIS A 23 -17.63 22.90 19.83
CA HIS A 23 -18.83 22.20 20.31
C HIS A 23 -18.52 20.76 20.72
N LEU A 24 -17.70 20.03 19.94
CA LEU A 24 -17.26 18.69 20.34
C LEU A 24 -16.41 18.73 21.62
N ALA A 25 -15.54 19.73 21.76
CA ALA A 25 -14.72 19.92 22.95
C ALA A 25 -15.57 20.15 24.21
N GLU A 26 -16.62 20.98 24.08
CA GLU A 26 -17.60 21.23 25.14
C GLU A 26 -18.37 19.96 25.53
N LEU A 27 -18.92 19.23 24.55
CA LEU A 27 -19.65 17.99 24.78
C LEU A 27 -18.79 16.90 25.44
N ALA A 28 -17.52 16.80 25.03
CA ALA A 28 -16.57 15.85 25.59
C ALA A 28 -15.93 16.34 26.89
N GLY A 29 -16.12 17.60 27.30
CA GLY A 29 -15.48 18.16 28.49
C GLY A 29 -13.94 18.19 28.41
N ILE A 30 -13.38 18.33 27.20
CA ILE A 30 -11.92 18.42 26.97
C ILE A 30 -11.56 19.75 26.29
N GLY A 31 -10.29 20.13 26.33
CA GLY A 31 -9.86 21.38 25.69
C GLY A 31 -9.95 21.33 24.16
N LEU A 32 -10.32 22.46 23.53
CA LEU A 32 -10.34 22.62 22.07
C LEU A 32 -9.01 22.19 21.42
N ARG A 33 -7.87 22.56 22.02
CA ARG A 33 -6.55 22.17 21.53
C ARG A 33 -6.35 20.65 21.56
N THR A 34 -6.96 19.94 22.50
CA THR A 34 -6.92 18.48 22.56
C THR A 34 -7.68 17.87 21.38
N VAL A 35 -8.90 18.36 21.10
CA VAL A 35 -9.68 17.94 19.92
C VAL A 35 -8.89 18.19 18.63
N GLN A 36 -8.35 19.40 18.47
CA GLN A 36 -7.55 19.76 17.28
C GLN A 36 -6.33 18.86 17.08
N ARG A 37 -5.56 18.60 18.13
CA ARG A 37 -4.40 17.69 18.08
C ARG A 37 -4.82 16.28 17.65
N ILE A 38 -5.90 15.76 18.23
CA ILE A 38 -6.43 14.43 17.92
C ILE A 38 -6.91 14.37 16.47
N GLU A 39 -7.66 15.36 15.99
CA GLU A 39 -8.10 15.43 14.58
C GLU A 39 -6.94 15.60 13.59
N ASN A 40 -5.81 16.17 14.05
CA ASN A 40 -4.57 16.27 13.28
C ASN A 40 -3.69 15.01 13.36
N GLY A 41 -4.15 13.95 14.04
CA GLY A 41 -3.47 12.65 14.08
C GLY A 41 -2.46 12.49 15.21
N GLU A 42 -2.38 13.42 16.16
CA GLU A 42 -1.55 13.26 17.34
C GLU A 42 -2.15 12.21 18.31
N GLN A 43 -1.29 11.63 19.16
CA GLN A 43 -1.76 10.64 20.12
C GLN A 43 -2.73 11.25 21.14
N ALA A 44 -3.86 10.55 21.33
CA ALA A 44 -4.83 10.85 22.37
C ALA A 44 -4.51 10.04 23.64
N SER A 45 -4.73 10.64 24.81
CA SER A 45 -4.75 9.86 26.05
C SER A 45 -6.01 8.98 26.09
N ARG A 46 -5.99 7.93 26.92
CA ARG A 46 -7.17 7.08 27.15
C ARG A 46 -8.37 7.88 27.67
N ASP A 47 -8.11 8.84 28.56
CA ASP A 47 -9.15 9.69 29.14
C ASP A 47 -9.81 10.56 28.07
N SER A 48 -9.00 11.17 27.18
CA SER A 48 -9.53 11.97 26.06
C SER A 48 -10.32 11.11 25.06
N LEU A 49 -9.88 9.88 24.76
CA LEU A 49 -10.63 8.95 23.91
C LEU A 49 -11.96 8.54 24.55
N THR A 50 -11.97 8.26 25.84
CA THR A 50 -13.18 7.88 26.58
C THR A 50 -14.17 9.04 26.63
N ALA A 51 -13.68 10.25 26.85
CA ALA A 51 -14.48 11.47 26.83
C ALA A 51 -15.11 11.74 25.46
N LEU A 52 -14.33 11.61 24.38
CA LEU A 52 -14.83 11.72 23.01
C LEU A 52 -15.85 10.62 22.69
N ALA A 53 -15.60 9.38 23.12
CA ALA A 53 -16.51 8.26 22.92
C ALA A 53 -17.86 8.49 23.62
N ALA A 54 -17.83 9.03 24.84
CA ALA A 54 -19.02 9.44 25.59
C ALA A 54 -19.80 10.55 24.85
N ALA A 55 -19.11 11.57 24.32
CA ALA A 55 -19.75 12.63 23.53
C ALA A 55 -20.42 12.10 22.25
N PHE A 56 -19.80 11.14 21.58
CA PHE A 56 -20.36 10.47 20.40
C PHE A 56 -21.37 9.36 20.71
N GLN A 57 -21.53 8.99 21.99
CA GLN A 57 -22.35 7.88 22.48
C GLN A 57 -21.95 6.53 21.86
N VAL A 58 -20.65 6.25 21.81
CA VAL A 58 -20.09 4.99 21.31
C VAL A 58 -19.10 4.38 22.30
N ASP A 59 -18.69 3.13 22.04
CA ASP A 59 -17.55 2.54 22.74
C ASP A 59 -16.23 3.20 22.30
N ALA A 60 -15.25 3.30 23.22
CA ALA A 60 -13.94 3.90 22.91
C ALA A 60 -13.19 3.17 21.78
N LEU A 61 -13.38 1.86 21.64
CA LEU A 61 -12.82 1.06 20.54
C LEU A 61 -13.35 1.52 19.17
N ALA A 62 -14.57 2.05 19.10
CA ALA A 62 -15.15 2.55 17.85
C ALA A 62 -14.35 3.74 17.29
N LEU A 63 -13.72 4.54 18.16
CA LEU A 63 -12.86 5.67 17.80
C LEU A 63 -11.40 5.27 17.55
N CYS A 64 -11.05 4.01 17.75
CA CYS A 64 -9.69 3.52 17.56
C CYS A 64 -9.51 2.93 16.15
N VAL A 65 -8.26 2.94 15.70
CA VAL A 65 -7.83 2.13 14.55
C VAL A 65 -7.66 0.69 15.03
N ASP A 66 -8.28 -0.24 14.32
CA ASP A 66 -8.08 -1.66 14.56
C ASP A 66 -6.62 -2.05 14.21
N PRO A 67 -5.83 -2.55 15.17
CA PRO A 67 -4.44 -2.97 14.92
C PRO A 67 -4.32 -4.03 13.83
N GLU A 68 -5.29 -4.94 13.70
CA GLU A 68 -5.30 -5.96 12.66
C GLU A 68 -5.58 -5.34 11.29
N GLU A 69 -6.53 -4.41 11.21
CA GLU A 69 -6.82 -3.68 9.97
C GLU A 69 -5.62 -2.80 9.53
N GLU A 70 -4.94 -2.15 10.48
CA GLU A 70 -3.73 -1.36 10.20
C GLU A 70 -2.58 -2.24 9.70
N ALA A 71 -2.36 -3.40 10.33
CA ALA A 71 -1.38 -4.37 9.90
C ALA A 71 -1.70 -4.90 8.50
N ALA A 72 -2.95 -5.29 8.25
CA ALA A 72 -3.42 -5.77 6.95
C ALA A 72 -3.27 -4.70 5.86
N ARG A 73 -3.59 -3.43 6.17
CA ARG A 73 -3.40 -2.29 5.25
C ARG A 73 -1.93 -2.07 4.92
N THR A 74 -1.05 -2.19 5.92
CA THR A 74 0.40 -2.08 5.74
C THR A 74 0.94 -3.20 4.84
N ILE A 75 0.50 -4.44 5.07
CA ILE A 75 0.86 -5.59 4.21
C ILE A 75 0.36 -5.37 2.79
N ARG A 76 -0.91 -4.99 2.62
CA ARG A 76 -1.52 -4.75 1.30
C ARG A 76 -0.81 -3.65 0.52
N THR A 77 -0.45 -2.54 1.17
CA THR A 77 0.29 -1.44 0.52
C THR A 77 1.70 -1.86 0.13
N LYS A 78 2.40 -2.62 0.99
CA LYS A 78 3.70 -3.21 0.66
C LYS A 78 3.62 -4.16 -0.53
N ASN A 79 2.65 -5.07 -0.53
CA ASN A 79 2.38 -6.01 -1.63
C ASN A 79 2.04 -5.27 -2.93
N ALA A 80 1.24 -4.21 -2.87
CA ALA A 80 0.94 -3.37 -4.03
C ALA A 80 2.20 -2.73 -4.62
N ARG A 81 3.10 -2.19 -3.78
CA ARG A 81 4.40 -1.65 -4.22
C ARG A 81 5.29 -2.71 -4.86
N VAL A 82 5.37 -3.90 -4.26
CA VAL A 82 6.15 -5.02 -4.80
C VAL A 82 5.62 -5.42 -6.19
N THR A 83 4.31 -5.64 -6.33
CA THR A 83 3.73 -6.01 -7.63
C THR A 83 3.87 -4.91 -8.68
N ALA A 84 3.80 -3.63 -8.31
CA ALA A 84 4.08 -2.53 -9.23
C ALA A 84 5.55 -2.54 -9.69
N GLY A 85 6.49 -2.78 -8.78
CA GLY A 85 7.92 -2.91 -9.11
C GLY A 85 8.22 -4.07 -10.05
N LEU A 86 7.59 -5.23 -9.85
CA LEU A 86 7.73 -6.40 -10.73
C LEU A 86 7.20 -6.15 -12.15
N ARG A 87 6.07 -5.44 -12.28
CA ARG A 87 5.55 -5.06 -13.60
C ARG A 87 6.49 -4.09 -14.29
N LEU A 88 7.06 -3.13 -13.57
CA LEU A 88 8.05 -2.21 -14.12
C LEU A 88 9.32 -2.97 -14.56
N SER A 89 9.85 -3.89 -13.75
CA SER A 89 11.03 -4.68 -14.13
C SER A 89 10.77 -5.55 -15.36
N LEU A 90 9.56 -6.10 -15.49
CA LEU A 90 9.15 -6.83 -16.68
C LEU A 90 9.18 -5.96 -17.94
N TRP A 91 8.63 -4.74 -17.88
CA TRP A 91 8.65 -3.81 -19.02
C TRP A 91 10.06 -3.37 -19.39
N ILE A 92 10.90 -3.08 -18.40
CA ILE A 92 12.32 -2.76 -18.63
C ILE A 92 13.01 -3.93 -19.32
N HIS A 93 12.85 -5.15 -18.81
CA HIS A 93 13.51 -6.31 -19.38
C HIS A 93 12.99 -6.63 -20.80
N LEU A 94 11.70 -6.47 -21.07
CA LEU A 94 11.14 -6.63 -22.42
C LEU A 94 11.70 -5.59 -23.39
N ALA A 95 11.81 -4.33 -22.98
CA ALA A 95 12.42 -3.29 -23.80
C ALA A 95 13.90 -3.60 -24.07
N SER A 96 14.66 -4.03 -23.05
CA SER A 96 16.05 -4.46 -23.20
C SER A 96 16.19 -5.68 -24.10
N TYR A 97 15.26 -6.64 -24.01
CA TYR A 97 15.21 -7.81 -24.89
C TYR A 97 15.04 -7.39 -26.35
N VAL A 98 14.06 -6.54 -26.66
CA VAL A 98 13.82 -6.04 -28.02
C VAL A 98 15.04 -5.29 -28.55
N LEU A 99 15.62 -4.40 -27.75
CA LEU A 99 16.83 -3.68 -28.11
C LEU A 99 18.00 -4.63 -28.42
N GLY A 100 18.23 -5.63 -27.55
CA GLY A 100 19.25 -6.64 -27.75
C GLY A 100 19.05 -7.44 -29.04
N MET A 101 17.81 -7.84 -29.34
CA MET A 101 17.47 -8.57 -30.56
C MET A 101 17.71 -7.73 -31.84
N ILE A 102 17.43 -6.43 -31.80
CA ILE A 102 17.75 -5.51 -32.91
C ILE A 102 19.26 -5.45 -33.13
N ILE A 103 20.05 -5.29 -32.07
CA ILE A 103 21.52 -5.23 -32.15
C ILE A 103 22.09 -6.53 -32.69
N PHE A 104 21.64 -7.68 -32.18
CA PHE A 104 22.11 -9.00 -32.62
C PHE A 104 21.80 -9.25 -34.10
N THR A 105 20.62 -8.82 -34.55
CA THR A 105 20.24 -8.88 -35.96
C THR A 105 21.16 -8.01 -36.82
N GLY A 106 21.45 -6.78 -36.38
CA GLY A 106 22.39 -5.88 -37.06
C GLY A 106 23.80 -6.44 -37.19
N ILE A 107 24.32 -7.09 -36.14
CA ILE A 107 25.65 -7.74 -36.17
C ILE A 107 25.67 -8.92 -37.16
N ASN A 108 24.64 -9.77 -37.14
CA ASN A 108 24.54 -10.88 -38.10
C ASN A 108 24.56 -10.36 -39.54
N ILE A 109 23.79 -9.30 -39.84
CA ILE A 109 23.79 -8.66 -41.16
C ILE A 109 25.16 -8.08 -41.50
N GLY A 110 25.77 -7.30 -40.60
CA GLY A 110 27.02 -6.59 -40.86
C GLY A 110 28.24 -7.52 -41.01
N THR A 111 28.22 -8.67 -40.34
CA THR A 111 29.29 -9.68 -40.44
C THR A 111 29.04 -10.72 -41.52
N GLY A 112 27.81 -10.83 -42.03
CA GLY A 112 27.39 -11.92 -42.92
C GLY A 112 27.38 -13.30 -42.23
N THR A 113 27.44 -13.35 -40.91
CA THR A 113 27.44 -14.59 -40.12
C THR A 113 26.15 -14.73 -39.32
N SER A 114 25.94 -15.90 -38.71
CA SER A 114 24.79 -16.16 -37.84
C SER A 114 25.19 -16.41 -36.38
N VAL A 115 26.38 -15.97 -35.98
CA VAL A 115 26.95 -16.27 -34.67
C VAL A 115 26.09 -15.76 -33.52
N MET A 116 25.38 -14.64 -33.70
CA MET A 116 24.54 -14.07 -32.64
C MET A 116 23.23 -14.84 -32.43
N LEU A 117 22.85 -15.78 -33.31
CA LEU A 117 21.68 -16.62 -33.08
C LEU A 117 21.80 -17.45 -31.79
N TRP A 118 23.01 -17.94 -31.49
CA TRP A 118 23.29 -18.66 -30.24
C TRP A 118 23.05 -17.77 -29.00
N ALA A 119 23.47 -16.50 -29.08
CA ALA A 119 23.22 -15.52 -28.03
C ALA A 119 21.72 -15.19 -27.90
N SER A 120 21.01 -15.02 -29.02
CA SER A 120 19.56 -14.78 -29.05
C SER A 120 18.77 -15.89 -28.35
N ILE A 121 19.14 -17.16 -28.54
CA ILE A 121 18.48 -18.28 -27.87
C ILE A 121 18.60 -18.14 -26.35
N TRP A 122 19.81 -17.96 -25.82
CA TRP A 122 20.01 -17.86 -24.37
C TRP A 122 19.41 -16.59 -23.78
N TRP A 123 19.42 -15.49 -24.53
CA TRP A 123 18.75 -14.27 -24.11
C TRP A 123 17.23 -14.46 -24.02
N THR A 124 16.63 -15.23 -24.94
CA THR A 124 15.20 -15.61 -24.90
C THR A 124 14.88 -16.46 -23.67
N VAL A 125 15.75 -17.43 -23.35
CA VAL A 125 15.61 -18.24 -22.12
C VAL A 125 15.63 -17.35 -20.88
N GLY A 126 16.55 -16.37 -20.81
CA GLY A 126 16.62 -15.42 -19.71
C GLY A 126 15.36 -14.56 -19.58
N ALA A 127 14.82 -14.06 -20.70
CA ALA A 127 13.57 -13.31 -20.72
C ALA A 127 12.38 -14.17 -20.22
N ALA A 128 12.26 -15.41 -20.70
CA ALA A 128 11.22 -16.34 -20.27
C ALA A 128 11.30 -16.67 -18.78
N ALA A 129 12.51 -16.89 -18.25
CA ALA A 129 12.73 -17.16 -16.82
C ALA A 129 12.33 -15.97 -15.93
N HIS A 130 12.64 -14.75 -16.35
CA HIS A 130 12.21 -13.55 -15.63
C HIS A 130 10.68 -13.39 -15.65
N ILE A 131 10.05 -13.59 -16.81
CA ILE A 131 8.58 -13.57 -16.93
C ILE A 131 7.96 -14.57 -15.95
N ALA A 132 8.40 -15.83 -15.97
CA ALA A 132 7.91 -16.86 -15.07
C ALA A 132 8.05 -16.45 -13.60
N THR A 133 9.19 -15.90 -13.21
CA THR A 133 9.44 -15.40 -11.85
C THR A 133 8.45 -14.31 -11.46
N THR A 134 8.23 -13.30 -12.32
CA THR A 134 7.27 -12.23 -12.04
C THR A 134 5.84 -12.73 -11.90
N VAL A 135 5.44 -13.72 -12.73
CA VAL A 135 4.11 -14.33 -12.69
C VAL A 135 3.92 -15.13 -11.39
N ILE A 136 4.92 -15.93 -10.98
CA ILE A 136 4.86 -16.70 -9.73
C ILE A 136 4.69 -15.77 -8.53
N VAL A 137 5.48 -14.70 -8.44
CA VAL A 137 5.39 -13.75 -7.32
C VAL A 137 4.06 -13.00 -7.33
N GLU A 138 3.55 -12.62 -8.50
CA GLU A 138 2.24 -11.97 -8.61
C GLU A 138 1.10 -12.91 -8.18
N LEU A 139 1.12 -14.18 -8.58
CA LEU A 139 0.14 -15.19 -8.16
C LEU A 139 0.21 -15.45 -6.65
N ALA A 140 1.41 -15.64 -6.10
CA ALA A 140 1.61 -15.85 -4.67
C ALA A 140 1.10 -14.64 -3.85
N THR A 141 1.37 -13.42 -4.31
CA THR A 141 0.91 -12.19 -3.67
C THR A 141 -0.62 -12.07 -3.75
N ARG A 142 -1.23 -12.42 -4.89
CA ARG A 142 -2.70 -12.44 -5.05
C ARG A 142 -3.35 -13.45 -4.10
N TYR A 143 -2.79 -14.65 -3.99
CA TYR A 143 -3.26 -15.69 -3.09
C TYR A 143 -3.20 -15.23 -1.62
N GLN A 144 -2.05 -14.68 -1.18
CA GLN A 144 -1.91 -14.15 0.18
C GLN A 144 -2.93 -13.04 0.47
N ASN A 145 -3.17 -12.12 -0.46
CA ASN A 145 -4.14 -11.05 -0.25
C ASN A 145 -5.59 -11.55 -0.18
N GLN A 146 -5.93 -12.65 -0.86
CA GLN A 146 -7.26 -13.27 -0.80
C GLN A 146 -7.50 -14.01 0.52
N HIS A 147 -6.45 -14.64 1.07
CA HIS A 147 -6.55 -15.43 2.30
C HIS A 147 -6.15 -14.68 3.58
N ALA A 148 -5.65 -13.44 3.48
CA ALA A 148 -5.38 -12.60 4.64
C ALA A 148 -6.62 -11.86 5.19
N ALA A 149 -7.78 -12.02 4.56
CA ALA A 149 -9.04 -11.32 4.90
C ALA A 149 -10.13 -12.24 5.48
N GLY A 150 -9.82 -13.50 5.78
CA GLY A 150 -10.70 -14.47 6.42
C GLY A 150 -10.00 -15.15 7.58
#